data_AF-A0A1F8SGV6-F1
#
_entry.id   AF-A0A1F8SGV6-F1
#
_cell.length_a   1.000
_cell.length_b   1.000
_cell.length_c   1.000
_cell.angle_alpha   90.00
_cell.angle_beta   90.00
_cell.angle_gamma   90.00
#
_symmetry.space_group_name_H-M   'P 1'
#
loop_
_entity.id
_entity.type
_entity.pdbx_description
1 polymer ?
#
loop_
_entity_poly.entity_id
_entity_poly.type
_entity_poly.pdbx_seq_one_letter_code
_entity_poly.pdbx_strand_id
1 'polypeptide(L)'
;MRLIDAHGHLNADRFDDDLDAVLDRALAAGVERILVPGWNVRSSERALELAARRPWLDVAVGVHPHDAAKVDAAGWAAGDMAEFPDYHLFRNGERSGGAIGRRGQSTGQVIRLYITVDSLEEACAAAEANGGAVLEQPSDIGGGMGRFAVVRDTEGSEVGLWQSTGEGAG
;
A
#
# COMPACT_ATOMS: atom_id res chain seq x y z
N MET A 1 -18.79 10.50 -14.01
CA MET A 1 -17.37 10.13 -14.12
C MET A 1 -16.89 9.89 -12.71
N ARG A 2 -16.25 8.75 -12.42
CA ARG A 2 -15.71 8.45 -11.09
C ARG A 2 -14.33 9.09 -10.99
N LEU A 3 -14.06 9.93 -9.99
CA LEU A 3 -12.77 10.57 -9.79
C LEU A 3 -12.08 10.01 -8.55
N ILE A 4 -10.83 9.59 -8.69
CA ILE A 4 -9.98 9.11 -7.61
C ILE A 4 -8.75 10.01 -7.56
N ASP A 5 -8.46 10.59 -6.39
CA ASP A 5 -7.19 11.26 -6.15
C ASP A 5 -6.18 10.23 -5.64
N ALA A 6 -5.17 9.94 -6.46
CA ALA A 6 -4.17 8.94 -6.13
C ALA A 6 -3.12 9.43 -5.12
N HIS A 7 -3.07 10.72 -4.75
CA HIS A 7 -2.03 11.23 -3.85
C HIS A 7 -2.40 12.57 -3.17
N GLY A 8 -3.13 12.51 -2.06
CA GLY A 8 -3.54 13.69 -1.29
C GLY A 8 -2.90 13.76 0.10
N HIS A 9 -1.98 14.71 0.33
CA HIS A 9 -1.35 14.93 1.65
C HIS A 9 -2.29 15.62 2.67
N LEU A 10 -3.45 15.01 2.94
CA LEU A 10 -4.48 15.50 3.87
C LEU A 10 -4.07 15.40 5.35
N ASN A 11 -3.04 14.60 5.62
CA ASN A 11 -2.34 14.45 6.90
C ASN A 11 -1.28 15.54 7.15
N ALA A 12 -1.16 16.55 6.28
CA ALA A 12 -0.27 17.69 6.50
C ALA A 12 -0.89 18.75 7.42
N ASP A 13 -0.05 19.37 8.25
CA ASP A 13 -0.46 20.36 9.27
C ASP A 13 -1.21 21.58 8.68
N ARG A 14 -1.04 21.86 7.37
CA ARG A 14 -1.76 22.95 6.68
C ARG A 14 -3.28 22.76 6.60
N PHE A 15 -3.78 21.55 6.86
CA PHE A 15 -5.20 21.23 6.81
C PHE A 15 -5.82 21.14 8.22
N ASP A 16 -5.06 21.42 9.28
CA ASP A 16 -5.55 21.30 10.67
C ASP A 16 -6.81 22.12 10.94
N ASP A 17 -6.92 23.29 10.31
CA ASP A 17 -8.01 24.24 10.54
C ASP A 17 -9.26 23.96 9.69
N ASP A 18 -9.14 23.28 8.55
CA ASP A 18 -10.22 23.21 7.56
C ASP A 18 -10.38 21.85 6.85
N LEU A 19 -9.76 20.78 7.36
CA LEU A 19 -9.77 19.46 6.72
C LEU A 19 -11.19 18.97 6.36
N ASP A 20 -12.16 19.08 7.28
CA ASP A 20 -13.53 18.64 7.00
C ASP A 20 -14.15 19.43 5.85
N ALA A 21 -13.93 20.74 5.81
CA ALA A 21 -14.43 21.57 4.71
C ALA A 21 -13.74 21.25 3.37
N VAL A 22 -12.46 20.85 3.39
CA VAL A 22 -11.74 20.38 2.18
C VAL A 22 -12.35 19.07 1.68
N LEU A 23 -12.60 18.12 2.58
CA LEU A 23 -13.18 16.82 2.26
C LEU A 23 -14.60 16.95 1.72
N ASP A 24 -15.44 17.80 2.32
CA ASP A 24 -16.79 18.08 1.85
C ASP A 24 -16.79 18.65 0.42
N ARG A 25 -15.86 19.57 0.13
CA ARG A 25 -15.68 20.12 -1.22
C ARG A 25 -15.23 19.05 -2.22
N ALA A 26 -14.34 18.13 -1.82
CA ALA A 26 -13.89 17.04 -2.68
C ALA A 26 -15.04 16.09 -3.05
N LEU A 27 -15.85 15.70 -2.07
CA LEU A 27 -17.04 14.88 -2.29
C LEU A 27 -18.05 15.61 -3.19
N ALA A 28 -18.32 16.89 -2.94
CA ALA A 28 -19.22 17.70 -3.77
C ALA A 28 -18.73 17.87 -5.22
N ALA A 29 -17.41 17.81 -5.45
CA ALA A 29 -16.80 17.82 -6.77
C ALA A 29 -16.78 16.45 -7.47
N GLY A 30 -17.25 15.38 -6.81
CA GLY A 30 -17.34 14.03 -7.38
C GLY A 30 -16.10 13.15 -7.17
N VAL A 31 -15.20 13.52 -6.25
CA VAL A 31 -14.12 12.63 -5.78
C VAL A 31 -14.73 11.52 -4.93
N GLU A 32 -14.47 10.26 -5.29
CA GLU A 32 -15.01 9.10 -4.57
C GLU A 32 -14.01 8.49 -3.58
N ARG A 33 -12.71 8.62 -3.88
CA ARG A 33 -11.60 8.05 -3.10
C ARG A 33 -10.40 8.98 -3.15
N ILE A 34 -9.66 9.05 -2.06
CA ILE A 34 -8.37 9.76 -1.97
C ILE A 34 -7.38 8.84 -1.26
N LEU A 35 -6.23 8.57 -1.89
CA LEU A 35 -5.10 7.92 -1.23
C LEU A 35 -4.29 8.96 -0.47
N VAL A 36 -4.18 8.78 0.86
CA VAL A 36 -3.43 9.65 1.77
C VAL A 36 -2.08 8.99 2.10
N PRO A 37 -0.96 9.46 1.54
CA PRO A 37 0.34 8.86 1.78
C PRO A 37 1.00 9.44 3.05
N GLY A 38 1.48 8.54 3.90
CA GLY A 38 2.46 8.84 4.93
C GLY A 38 3.87 8.94 4.36
N TRP A 39 4.68 9.83 4.91
CA TRP A 39 6.10 10.02 4.54
C TRP A 39 7.06 9.78 5.71
N ASN A 40 6.53 9.51 6.90
CA ASN A 40 7.23 9.09 8.11
C ASN A 40 6.21 8.47 9.11
N VAL A 41 6.66 8.07 10.29
CA VAL A 41 5.80 7.48 11.35
C VAL A 41 4.62 8.39 11.68
N ARG A 42 4.87 9.64 12.13
CA ARG A 42 3.84 10.60 12.54
C ARG A 42 2.78 10.82 11.46
N SER A 43 3.21 11.04 10.22
CA SER A 43 2.30 11.28 9.10
C SER A 43 1.52 10.04 8.69
N SER A 44 2.12 8.85 8.83
CA SER A 44 1.45 7.56 8.58
C SER A 44 0.39 7.27 9.65
N GLU A 45 0.70 7.48 10.93
CA GLU A 45 -0.27 7.37 12.04
C GLU A 45 -1.46 8.31 11.81
N ARG A 46 -1.18 9.58 11.50
CA ARG A 46 -2.22 10.55 11.19
C ARG A 46 -3.08 10.12 10.00
N ALA A 47 -2.49 9.58 8.93
CA ALA A 47 -3.23 9.07 7.78
C ALA A 47 -4.14 7.89 8.16
N LEU A 48 -3.66 6.95 8.96
CA LEU A 48 -4.46 5.83 9.49
C LEU A 48 -5.64 6.33 10.32
N GLU A 49 -5.43 7.33 11.19
CA GLU A 49 -6.53 7.91 11.97
C GLU A 49 -7.55 8.65 11.09
N LEU A 50 -7.13 9.23 9.96
CA LEU A 50 -8.04 9.86 9.00
C LEU A 50 -8.93 8.80 8.34
N ALA A 51 -8.36 7.70 7.85
CA ALA A 51 -9.11 6.63 7.22
C ALA A 51 -10.03 5.89 8.20
N ALA A 52 -9.60 5.72 9.46
CA ALA A 52 -10.46 5.16 10.51
C ALA A 52 -11.73 6.01 10.75
N ARG A 53 -11.62 7.34 10.61
CA ARG A 53 -12.74 8.28 10.77
C ARG A 53 -13.54 8.47 9.48
N ARG A 54 -12.92 8.28 8.30
CA ARG A 54 -13.51 8.47 6.97
C ARG A 54 -13.15 7.27 6.08
N PRO A 55 -13.96 6.19 6.08
CA PRO A 55 -13.64 4.94 5.37
C PRO A 55 -13.53 5.03 3.84
N TRP A 56 -13.85 6.18 3.23
CA TRP A 56 -13.67 6.44 1.80
C TRP A 56 -12.27 6.98 1.47
N LEU A 57 -11.43 7.20 2.48
CA LEU A 57 -10.00 7.50 2.31
C LEU A 57 -9.18 6.22 2.35
N ASP A 58 -8.25 6.09 1.42
CA ASP A 58 -7.25 5.03 1.39
C ASP A 58 -5.94 5.55 2.00
N VAL A 59 -5.08 4.65 2.50
CA VAL A 59 -3.81 5.03 3.13
C VAL A 59 -2.66 4.21 2.56
N ALA A 60 -1.56 4.90 2.27
CA ALA A 60 -0.25 4.28 2.08
C ALA A 60 0.65 4.70 3.26
N VAL A 61 1.27 3.74 3.93
CA VAL A 61 2.23 4.02 5.02
C VAL A 61 3.65 3.78 4.53
N GLY A 62 4.59 4.60 4.97
CA GLY A 62 5.98 4.45 4.56
C GLY A 62 6.86 5.61 5.00
N VAL A 63 8.10 5.60 4.51
CA VAL A 63 9.10 6.63 4.77
C VAL A 63 9.58 7.22 3.45
N HIS A 64 9.44 8.53 3.29
CA HIS A 64 9.95 9.25 2.14
C HIS A 64 11.49 9.32 2.21
N PRO A 65 12.22 9.26 1.07
CA PRO A 65 13.69 9.30 1.07
C PRO A 65 14.33 10.44 1.87
N HIS A 66 13.68 11.60 1.96
CA HIS A 66 14.14 12.74 2.77
C HIS A 66 14.10 12.49 4.29
N ASP A 67 13.23 11.60 4.76
CA ASP A 67 13.10 11.23 6.17
C ASP A 67 13.75 9.88 6.49
N ALA A 68 14.30 9.17 5.49
CA ALA A 68 14.93 7.87 5.66
C ALA A 68 16.07 7.87 6.69
N ALA A 69 16.88 8.93 6.73
CA ALA A 69 17.99 9.07 7.70
C ALA A 69 17.53 9.32 9.14
N LYS A 70 16.24 9.63 9.35
CA LYS A 70 15.64 9.92 10.67
C LYS A 70 14.91 8.71 11.26
N VAL A 71 14.86 7.59 10.53
CA VAL A 71 14.23 6.37 11.00
C VAL A 71 15.16 5.70 11.99
N ASP A 72 14.67 5.47 13.20
CA ASP A 72 15.32 4.61 14.18
C ASP A 72 14.61 3.24 14.25
N ALA A 73 15.27 2.29 14.90
CA ALA A 73 14.74 0.95 15.10
C ALA A 73 13.49 0.91 16.01
N ALA A 74 13.14 2.02 16.68
CA ALA A 74 11.98 2.08 17.56
C ALA A 74 10.69 2.35 16.78
N GLY A 75 10.76 3.05 15.64
CA GLY A 75 9.59 3.31 14.77
C GLY A 75 9.35 2.27 13.68
N TRP A 76 10.43 1.77 13.05
CA TRP A 76 10.34 0.76 11.99
C TRP A 76 11.45 -0.28 12.17
N ALA A 77 11.06 -1.55 12.26
CA ALA A 77 12.00 -2.66 12.39
C ALA A 77 12.13 -3.41 11.07
N ALA A 78 13.36 -3.70 10.66
CA ALA A 78 13.63 -4.68 9.60
C ALA A 78 13.89 -6.05 10.24
N GLY A 79 13.19 -7.07 9.77
CA GLY A 79 13.39 -8.46 10.20
C GLY A 79 13.79 -9.35 9.02
N ASP A 80 14.66 -10.31 9.27
CA ASP A 80 15.02 -11.33 8.28
C ASP A 80 13.95 -12.42 8.21
N MET A 81 13.68 -12.89 7.00
CA MET A 81 12.80 -14.03 6.74
C MET A 81 13.65 -15.27 6.51
N ALA A 82 13.59 -16.26 7.41
CA ALA A 82 14.41 -17.47 7.31
C ALA A 82 14.20 -18.24 5.99
N GLU A 83 12.97 -18.24 5.46
CA GLU A 83 12.63 -18.87 4.17
C GLU A 83 13.07 -18.04 2.96
N PHE A 84 13.39 -16.75 3.14
CA PHE A 84 13.76 -15.84 2.06
C PHE A 84 15.05 -15.09 2.42
N PRO A 85 16.23 -15.69 2.15
CA PRO A 85 17.52 -15.05 2.41
C PRO A 85 17.66 -13.72 1.67
N ASP A 86 18.27 -12.73 2.32
CA ASP A 86 18.40 -11.35 1.79
C ASP A 86 17.05 -10.69 1.44
N TYR A 87 15.95 -11.07 2.11
CA TYR A 87 14.63 -10.43 2.02
C TYR A 87 14.24 -9.90 3.40
N HIS A 88 14.30 -8.58 3.55
CA HIS A 88 14.08 -7.89 4.82
C HIS A 88 12.68 -7.31 4.86
N LEU A 89 11.86 -7.76 5.80
CA LEU A 89 10.50 -7.27 6.01
C LEU A 89 10.53 -6.05 6.93
N PHE A 90 9.96 -4.94 6.49
CA PHE A 90 9.75 -3.75 7.30
C PHE A 90 8.43 -3.88 8.07
N ARG A 91 8.51 -3.68 9.37
CA ARG A 91 7.36 -3.70 10.27
C ARG A 91 7.22 -2.39 11.01
N ASN A 92 5.99 -1.98 11.24
CA ASN A 92 5.62 -0.97 12.21
C ASN A 92 4.73 -1.66 13.27
N GLY A 93 5.29 -1.93 14.44
CA GLY A 93 4.67 -2.80 15.44
C GLY A 93 4.45 -4.22 14.89
N GLU A 94 3.20 -4.71 14.97
CA GLU A 94 2.81 -6.02 14.44
C GLU A 94 2.50 -6.00 12.92
N ARG A 95 2.39 -4.81 12.32
CA ARG A 95 1.98 -4.65 10.92
C ARG A 95 3.17 -4.66 9.98
N SER A 96 3.06 -5.44 8.90
CA SER A 96 4.02 -5.40 7.80
C SER A 96 3.76 -4.18 6.90
N GLY A 97 4.82 -3.43 6.57
CA GLY A 97 4.76 -2.26 5.68
C GLY A 97 5.50 -2.44 4.36
N GLY A 98 6.05 -3.63 4.10
CA GLY A 98 6.72 -3.98 2.84
C GLY A 98 8.03 -4.73 3.07
N ALA A 99 8.75 -5.02 1.99
CA ALA A 99 10.04 -5.70 2.07
C ALA A 99 11.04 -5.17 1.05
N ILE A 100 12.32 -5.25 1.40
CA ILE A 100 13.44 -4.95 0.50
C ILE A 100 14.31 -6.18 0.41
N GLY A 101 14.67 -6.55 -0.82
CA GLY A 101 15.70 -7.54 -1.06
C GLY A 101 16.76 -7.04 -2.04
N ARG A 102 17.81 -7.84 -2.20
CA ARG A 102 18.84 -7.60 -3.21
C ARG A 102 18.24 -7.74 -4.60
N ARG A 103 18.37 -6.67 -5.38
CA ARG A 103 17.88 -6.58 -6.75
C ARG A 103 18.44 -7.69 -7.63
N GLY A 104 17.56 -8.41 -8.34
CA GLY A 104 17.94 -9.52 -9.21
C GLY A 104 18.40 -10.78 -8.48
N GLN A 105 18.28 -10.83 -7.15
CA GLN A 105 18.59 -12.01 -6.33
C GLN A 105 17.36 -12.43 -5.53
N SER A 106 17.02 -11.68 -4.48
CA SER A 106 15.86 -11.95 -3.63
C SER A 106 14.61 -11.16 -4.03
N THR A 107 14.75 -10.17 -4.92
CA THR A 107 13.63 -9.44 -5.54
C THR A 107 13.88 -9.22 -7.03
N GLY A 108 12.82 -8.89 -7.77
CA GLY A 108 12.91 -8.53 -9.18
C GLY A 108 13.75 -7.27 -9.45
N GLN A 109 13.78 -6.82 -10.70
CA GLN A 109 14.52 -5.62 -11.12
C GLN A 109 13.77 -4.30 -10.86
N VAL A 110 12.49 -4.39 -10.50
CA VAL A 110 11.58 -3.25 -10.35
C VAL A 110 11.05 -3.16 -8.92
N ILE A 111 10.83 -1.93 -8.46
CA ILE A 111 10.03 -1.70 -7.25
C ILE A 111 8.60 -2.12 -7.61
N ARG A 112 8.00 -2.99 -6.80
CA ARG A 112 6.62 -3.44 -6.99
C ARG A 112 5.77 -2.92 -5.85
N LEU A 113 4.71 -2.20 -6.21
CA LEU A 113 3.67 -1.77 -5.28
C LEU A 113 2.66 -2.90 -5.13
N TYR A 114 2.26 -3.18 -3.89
CA TYR A 114 1.23 -4.18 -3.59
C TYR A 114 -0.05 -3.50 -3.11
N ILE A 115 -1.17 -3.84 -3.73
CA ILE A 115 -2.51 -3.38 -3.34
C ILE A 115 -3.25 -4.56 -2.69
N THR A 116 -3.84 -4.34 -1.51
CA THR A 116 -4.65 -5.36 -0.87
C THR A 116 -6.01 -5.46 -1.55
N VAL A 117 -6.46 -6.68 -1.83
CA VAL A 117 -7.75 -6.99 -2.47
C VAL A 117 -8.49 -8.06 -1.68
N ASP A 118 -9.83 -8.02 -1.74
CA ASP A 118 -10.69 -9.01 -1.08
C ASP A 118 -10.61 -10.38 -1.78
N SER A 119 -10.51 -10.37 -3.12
CA SER A 119 -10.31 -11.56 -3.95
C SER A 119 -9.30 -11.29 -5.07
N LEU A 120 -8.24 -12.09 -5.14
CA LEU A 120 -7.29 -12.08 -6.26
C LEU A 120 -7.97 -12.51 -7.55
N GLU A 121 -8.86 -13.48 -7.50
CA GLU A 121 -9.58 -13.98 -8.67
C GLU A 121 -10.43 -12.88 -9.30
N GLU A 122 -11.22 -12.17 -8.49
CA GLU A 122 -12.04 -11.05 -8.97
C GLU A 122 -11.18 -9.88 -9.46
N ALA A 123 -10.11 -9.53 -8.75
CA ALA A 123 -9.24 -8.42 -9.11
C ALA A 123 -8.46 -8.70 -10.41
N CYS A 124 -7.95 -9.92 -10.60
CA CYS A 124 -7.29 -10.34 -11.84
C CYS A 124 -8.27 -10.34 -13.02
N ALA A 125 -9.48 -10.90 -12.83
CA ALA A 125 -10.51 -10.87 -13.86
C ALA A 125 -10.92 -9.44 -14.23
N ALA A 126 -11.02 -8.55 -13.24
CA ALA A 126 -11.29 -7.14 -13.47
C ALA A 126 -10.15 -6.46 -14.25
N ALA A 127 -8.89 -6.77 -13.95
CA ALA A 127 -7.75 -6.23 -14.70
C ALA A 127 -7.82 -6.61 -16.18
N GLU A 128 -8.05 -7.89 -16.50
CA GLU A 128 -8.19 -8.38 -17.88
C GLU A 128 -9.40 -7.78 -18.60
N ALA A 129 -10.56 -7.71 -17.94
CA ALA A 129 -11.77 -7.12 -18.49
C ALA A 129 -11.60 -5.63 -18.85
N ASN A 130 -10.68 -4.94 -18.18
CA ASN A 130 -10.34 -3.53 -18.45
C ASN A 130 -9.11 -3.36 -19.36
N GLY A 131 -8.66 -4.43 -20.03
CA GLY A 131 -7.57 -4.38 -21.02
C GLY A 131 -6.16 -4.53 -20.44
N GLY A 132 -6.04 -4.79 -19.14
CA GLY A 132 -4.80 -5.20 -18.51
C GLY A 132 -4.46 -6.69 -18.77
N ALA A 133 -3.40 -7.17 -18.13
CA ALA A 133 -2.96 -8.56 -18.23
C ALA A 133 -2.49 -9.11 -16.88
N VAL A 134 -2.81 -10.38 -16.59
CA VAL A 134 -2.20 -11.10 -15.47
C VAL A 134 -0.80 -11.57 -15.87
N LEU A 135 0.22 -11.13 -15.12
CA LEU A 135 1.62 -11.52 -15.31
C LEU A 135 2.02 -12.71 -14.46
N GLU A 136 1.55 -12.73 -13.21
CA GLU A 136 1.74 -13.83 -12.27
C GLU A 136 0.37 -14.21 -11.72
N GLN A 137 -0.01 -15.48 -11.89
CA GLN A 137 -1.29 -15.99 -11.44
C GLN A 137 -1.38 -16.04 -9.91
N PRO A 138 -2.59 -15.96 -9.32
CA PRO A 138 -2.78 -16.08 -7.88
C PRO A 138 -2.06 -17.29 -7.31
N SER A 139 -1.16 -17.06 -6.36
CA SER A 139 -0.35 -18.10 -5.72
C SER A 139 -0.15 -17.82 -4.23
N ASP A 140 0.02 -18.89 -3.46
CA ASP A 140 0.21 -18.80 -2.01
C ASP A 140 1.65 -18.41 -1.67
N ILE A 141 1.81 -17.49 -0.71
CA ILE A 141 3.08 -17.31 -0.03
C ILE A 141 3.17 -18.34 1.08
N GLY A 142 4.31 -19.04 1.15
CA GLY A 142 4.60 -20.04 2.18
C GLY A 142 4.36 -19.52 3.61
N GLY A 143 4.19 -20.46 4.55
CA GLY A 143 3.97 -20.12 5.96
C GLY A 143 2.60 -19.51 6.28
N GLY A 144 1.63 -19.58 5.36
CA GLY A 144 0.26 -19.10 5.59
C GLY A 144 0.11 -17.58 5.56
N MET A 145 1.12 -16.85 5.09
CA MET A 145 1.16 -15.38 5.15
C MET A 145 0.07 -14.70 4.32
N GLY A 146 -0.36 -15.34 3.23
CA GLY A 146 -1.35 -14.78 2.31
C GLY A 146 -1.10 -15.26 0.89
N ARG A 147 -1.81 -14.63 -0.05
CA ARG A 147 -1.74 -14.94 -1.48
C ARG A 147 -1.39 -13.68 -2.26
N PHE A 148 -0.72 -13.85 -3.40
CA PHE A 148 -0.42 -12.74 -4.28
C PHE A 148 -0.65 -13.07 -5.75
N ALA A 149 -0.83 -12.02 -6.55
CA ALA A 149 -0.79 -12.06 -8.01
C ALA A 149 -0.07 -10.82 -8.52
N VAL A 150 0.29 -10.79 -9.81
CA VAL A 150 0.83 -9.57 -10.44
C VAL A 150 0.04 -9.30 -11.70
N VAL A 151 -0.43 -8.06 -11.84
CA VAL A 151 -1.13 -7.56 -13.02
C VAL A 151 -0.35 -6.43 -13.66
N ARG A 152 -0.62 -6.19 -14.93
CA ARG A 152 -0.14 -5.05 -15.69
C ARG A 152 -1.32 -4.27 -16.27
N ASP A 153 -1.33 -2.96 -16.10
CA ASP A 153 -2.36 -2.09 -16.67
C ASP A 153 -2.15 -1.84 -18.18
N THR A 154 -3.04 -1.06 -18.80
CA THR A 154 -2.99 -0.73 -20.23
C THR A 154 -1.81 0.16 -20.61
N GLU A 155 -1.20 0.84 -19.64
CA GLU A 155 -0.04 1.73 -19.81
C GLU A 155 1.30 1.02 -19.55
N GLY A 156 1.24 -0.26 -19.16
CA GLY A 156 2.42 -1.09 -18.91
C GLY A 156 2.91 -1.10 -17.47
N SER A 157 2.23 -0.44 -16.52
CA SER A 157 2.60 -0.45 -15.11
C SER A 157 2.32 -1.81 -14.48
N GLU A 158 3.30 -2.38 -13.76
CA GLU A 158 3.12 -3.61 -12.99
C GLU A 158 2.70 -3.31 -11.55
N VAL A 159 1.65 -3.99 -11.10
CA VAL A 159 1.12 -3.88 -9.73
C VAL A 159 0.96 -5.28 -9.14
N GLY A 160 1.50 -5.48 -7.94
CA GLY A 160 1.23 -6.65 -7.13
C GLY A 160 -0.14 -6.54 -6.47
N LEU A 161 -0.88 -7.64 -6.43
CA LEU A 161 -2.12 -7.77 -5.68
C LEU A 161 -1.86 -8.68 -4.49
N TRP A 162 -2.42 -8.34 -3.33
CA TRP A 162 -2.24 -9.07 -2.08
C TRP A 162 -3.60 -9.42 -1.48
N GLN A 163 -3.79 -10.68 -1.08
CA GLN A 163 -4.98 -11.12 -0.35
C GLN A 163 -4.54 -11.82 0.93
N SER A 164 -5.00 -11.32 2.08
CA SER A 164 -4.74 -11.97 3.37
C SER A 164 -5.58 -13.22 3.52
N THR A 165 -5.00 -14.27 4.09
CA THR A 165 -5.67 -15.54 4.45
C THR A 165 -6.39 -15.48 5.80
N GLY A 166 -6.45 -14.31 6.45
CA GLY A 166 -7.17 -14.11 7.72
C GLY A 166 -6.41 -14.60 8.97
N GLU A 167 -5.32 -15.35 8.82
CA GLU A 167 -4.40 -15.70 9.91
C GLU A 167 -3.21 -14.74 9.91
N GLY A 168 -3.31 -13.63 10.65
CA GLY A 168 -2.14 -12.83 11.04
C GLY A 168 -1.99 -11.41 10.49
N ALA A 169 -3.05 -10.75 10.02
CA ALA A 169 -3.01 -9.33 9.68
C ALA A 169 -4.00 -8.52 10.54
N GLY A 170 -3.53 -8.07 11.70
CA GLY A 170 -4.15 -7.05 12.56
C GLY A 170 -3.14 -5.94 12.88
#